data_AF-A0AAX3JN68-F1
#
_entry.id   AF-A0AAX3JN68-F1
#
_cell.length_a   1.000
_cell.length_b   1.000
_cell.length_c   1.000
_cell.angle_alpha   90.00
_cell.angle_beta   90.00
_cell.angle_gamma   90.00
#
_symmetry.space_group_name_H-M   'P 1'
#
loop_
_entity.id
_entity.type
_entity.pdbx_description
1 polymer ?
#
loop_
_entity_poly.entity_id
_entity_poly.type
_entity_poly.pdbx_seq_one_letter_code
_entity_poly.pdbx_strand_id
1 'polypeptide(L)'
;MKDYYSLDLVFFSFSGVVIDRGKLQYSTSPSVMAIASTEERNIPIPSFRDPRTVVHIFNLEITKGSFDYKVLTKLSNAQFYTPTSKIDKLKPLVFNDQMGLKIVSNHAFFSEIPNRSYTGNSDAVNFIIHAIDCEIESN
;
A
#
# COMPACT_ATOMS: atom_id res chain seq x y z
N MET A 1 19.71 -0.92 -9.38
CA MET A 1 19.47 -0.35 -8.03
C MET A 1 17.98 -0.31 -7.83
N LYS A 2 17.44 -0.79 -6.71
CA LYS A 2 16.05 -0.50 -6.35
C LYS A 2 16.08 0.87 -5.70
N ASP A 3 15.55 1.88 -6.38
CA ASP A 3 15.50 3.23 -5.84
C ASP A 3 14.41 3.27 -4.77
N TYR A 4 14.83 3.59 -3.55
CA TYR A 4 13.94 3.77 -2.41
C TYR A 4 13.75 5.26 -2.19
N TYR A 5 12.51 5.68 -2.05
CA TYR A 5 12.17 7.01 -1.56
C TYR A 5 12.26 7.02 -0.04
N SER A 6 12.85 8.07 0.51
CA SER A 6 12.73 8.36 1.94
C SER A 6 11.40 9.07 2.16
N LEU A 7 10.56 8.58 3.06
CA LEU A 7 9.19 9.09 3.26
C LEU A 7 9.14 10.54 3.78
N ASP A 8 10.24 11.03 4.35
CA ASP A 8 10.42 12.42 4.77
C ASP A 8 10.73 13.38 3.61
N LEU A 9 11.12 12.85 2.44
CA LEU A 9 11.46 13.62 1.24
C LEU A 9 10.38 13.57 0.15
N VAL A 10 9.34 12.76 0.35
CA VAL A 10 8.22 12.63 -0.59
C VAL A 10 6.91 12.88 0.14
N PHE A 11 5.86 13.19 -0.61
CA PHE A 11 4.51 13.19 -0.04
C PHE A 11 3.86 11.85 -0.28
N PHE A 12 3.52 11.13 0.78
CA PHE A 12 2.73 9.91 0.71
C PHE A 12 1.57 9.99 1.71
N SER A 13 0.35 9.77 1.23
CA SER A 13 -0.84 9.65 2.08
C SER A 13 -1.67 8.44 1.72
N PHE A 14 -2.22 7.79 2.74
CA PHE A 14 -3.09 6.63 2.58
C PHE A 14 -4.28 6.73 3.54
N SER A 15 -5.49 6.53 3.01
CA SER A 15 -6.75 6.68 3.76
C SER A 15 -6.89 8.06 4.45
N GLY A 16 -6.35 9.11 3.84
CA GLY A 16 -6.36 10.48 4.38
C GLY A 16 -5.33 10.75 5.48
N VAL A 17 -4.42 9.80 5.76
CA VAL A 17 -3.32 9.98 6.72
C VAL A 17 -2.01 10.11 5.97
N VAL A 18 -1.23 11.15 6.28
CA VAL A 18 0.13 11.34 5.77
C VAL A 18 1.06 10.37 6.48
N ILE A 19 1.91 9.68 5.72
CA ILE A 19 2.95 8.78 6.22
C ILE A 19 4.28 9.41 5.84
N ASP A 20 5.05 9.82 6.85
CA ASP A 20 6.27 10.62 6.66
C ASP A 20 7.52 9.96 7.28
N ARG A 21 7.39 8.78 7.89
CA ARG A 21 8.53 8.05 8.48
C ARG A 21 8.72 6.66 7.89
N GLY A 22 9.89 6.44 7.31
CA GLY A 22 10.34 5.13 6.82
C GLY A 22 10.83 5.23 5.38
N LYS A 23 10.78 4.10 4.67
CA LYS A 23 11.16 4.02 3.27
C LYS A 23 10.00 3.55 2.43
N LEU A 24 9.94 4.02 1.20
CA LEU A 24 8.97 3.62 0.21
C LEU A 24 9.68 3.12 -1.03
N GLN A 25 9.34 1.90 -1.46
CA GLN A 25 9.69 1.41 -2.77
C GLN A 25 8.45 1.45 -3.66
N TYR A 26 8.56 2.11 -4.81
CA TYR A 26 7.52 2.17 -5.81
C TYR A 26 7.84 1.25 -6.99
N SER A 27 6.82 0.56 -7.52
CA SER A 27 6.93 -0.23 -8.74
C SER A 27 5.56 -0.36 -9.40
N THR A 28 5.52 -0.76 -10.67
CA THR A 28 4.29 -1.08 -11.39
C THR A 28 4.30 -2.52 -11.86
N SER A 29 3.12 -3.14 -11.94
CA SER A 29 2.95 -4.47 -12.51
C SER A 29 1.80 -4.46 -13.54
N PRO A 30 2.05 -4.85 -14.81
CA PRO A 30 0.97 -5.09 -15.77
C PRO A 30 0.20 -6.33 -15.31
N SER A 31 -1.12 -6.20 -15.19
CA SER A 31 -1.99 -7.19 -14.56
C SER A 31 -2.05 -8.52 -15.33
N VAL A 32 -1.16 -9.44 -14.97
CA VAL A 32 -1.48 -10.87 -15.01
C VAL A 32 -1.77 -11.28 -13.57
N MET A 33 -3.00 -10.99 -13.15
CA MET A 33 -3.59 -11.27 -11.84
C MET A 33 -3.03 -10.42 -10.68
N ALA A 34 -3.73 -9.33 -10.36
CA ALA A 34 -3.65 -8.72 -9.02
C ALA A 34 -4.30 -9.67 -8.00
N ILE A 35 -3.61 -10.76 -7.66
CA ILE A 35 -4.04 -11.67 -6.59
C ILE A 35 -3.51 -11.06 -5.29
N ALA A 36 -4.41 -10.44 -4.54
CA ALA A 36 -4.15 -10.21 -3.13
C ALA A 36 -4.31 -11.55 -2.42
N SER A 37 -3.20 -12.20 -2.06
CA SER A 37 -3.24 -13.53 -1.45
C SER A 37 -3.69 -13.45 0.00
N THR A 38 -4.93 -13.88 0.28
CA THR A 38 -5.25 -14.74 1.43
C THR A 38 -6.54 -15.50 1.12
N GLU A 39 -6.47 -16.49 0.23
CA GLU A 39 -7.55 -17.48 0.05
C GLU A 39 -7.78 -18.32 1.33
N GLU A 40 -6.86 -18.28 2.29
CA GLU A 40 -6.91 -19.09 3.52
C GLU A 40 -7.96 -18.66 4.56
N ARG A 41 -8.58 -17.47 4.46
CA ARG A 41 -9.39 -16.91 5.56
C ARG A 41 -10.81 -16.46 5.23
N ASN A 42 -11.35 -16.76 4.04
CA ASN A 42 -12.67 -16.29 3.58
C ASN A 42 -12.85 -14.75 3.64
N ILE A 43 -11.75 -13.99 3.66
CA ILE A 43 -11.81 -12.53 3.69
C ILE A 43 -11.86 -12.04 2.24
N PRO A 44 -12.93 -11.34 1.82
CA PRO A 44 -12.99 -10.82 0.48
C PRO A 44 -11.99 -9.67 0.34
N ILE A 45 -10.93 -9.89 -0.44
CA ILE A 45 -10.02 -8.83 -0.88
C ILE A 45 -10.46 -8.35 -2.27
N PRO A 46 -10.32 -7.05 -2.60
CA PRO A 46 -10.49 -6.57 -3.95
C PRO A 46 -9.57 -7.35 -4.91
N SER A 47 -10.17 -7.96 -5.92
CA SER A 47 -9.45 -8.61 -7.02
C SER A 47 -9.91 -7.98 -8.31
N PHE A 48 -8.96 -7.51 -9.11
CA PHE A 48 -9.22 -6.85 -10.37
C PHE A 48 -8.79 -7.78 -11.49
N ARG A 49 -9.75 -8.15 -12.34
CA ARG A 49 -9.57 -9.12 -13.43
C ARG A 49 -9.41 -8.46 -14.80
N ASP A 50 -9.33 -7.13 -14.86
CA ASP A 50 -9.07 -6.45 -16.12
C ASP A 50 -7.56 -6.42 -16.39
N PRO A 51 -7.07 -7.12 -17.44
CA PRO A 51 -5.67 -7.16 -17.82
C PRO A 51 -5.11 -5.81 -18.31
N ARG A 52 -5.97 -4.79 -18.47
CA ARG A 52 -5.57 -3.43 -18.83
C ARG A 52 -5.28 -2.56 -17.61
N THR A 53 -5.71 -2.97 -16.42
CA THR A 53 -5.48 -2.20 -15.21
C THR A 53 -4.01 -2.30 -14.82
N VAL A 54 -3.31 -1.17 -14.81
CA VAL A 54 -1.95 -1.06 -14.27
C VAL A 54 -2.04 -0.99 -12.74
N VAL A 55 -1.31 -1.88 -12.06
CA VAL A 55 -1.23 -1.87 -10.60
C VAL A 55 0.02 -1.10 -10.18
N HIS A 56 -0.18 -0.06 -9.38
CA HIS A 56 0.87 0.68 -8.70
C HIS A 56 1.11 0.06 -7.33
N ILE A 57 2.34 -0.39 -7.09
CA ILE A 57 2.73 -1.14 -5.90
C ILE A 57 3.64 -0.26 -5.05
N PHE A 58 3.21 -0.02 -3.80
CA PHE A 58 3.92 0.75 -2.80
C PHE A 58 4.32 -0.17 -1.65
N ASN A 59 5.62 -0.47 -1.55
CA ASN A 59 6.18 -1.23 -0.44
C ASN A 59 6.75 -0.25 0.59
N LEU A 60 6.08 -0.14 1.73
CA LEU A 60 6.46 0.73 2.84
C LEU A 60 7.23 -0.08 3.89
N GLU A 61 8.47 0.32 4.19
CA GLU A 61 9.26 -0.18 5.32
C GLU A 61 9.15 0.84 6.47
N ILE A 62 8.39 0.49 7.51
CA ILE A 62 8.02 1.41 8.59
C ILE A 62 8.54 0.90 9.94
N THR A 63 9.12 1.80 10.74
CA THR A 63 9.64 1.45 12.07
C THR A 63 8.53 1.00 13.03
N LYS A 64 8.72 -0.15 13.67
CA LYS A 64 7.84 -0.71 14.70
C LYS A 64 7.63 0.28 15.84
N GLY A 65 6.39 0.37 16.31
CA GLY A 65 6.02 1.24 17.44
C GLY A 65 5.86 2.73 17.10
N SER A 66 6.25 3.16 15.89
CA SER A 66 5.99 4.52 15.41
C SER A 66 4.50 4.83 15.30
N PHE A 67 4.16 6.10 15.16
CA PHE A 67 2.78 6.53 14.90
C PHE A 67 2.25 5.89 13.61
N ASP A 68 3.00 6.03 12.51
CA ASP A 68 2.68 5.47 11.19
C ASP A 68 2.45 3.96 11.25
N TYR A 69 3.30 3.23 11.99
CA TYR A 69 3.13 1.80 12.21
C TYR A 69 1.78 1.47 12.86
N LYS A 70 1.38 2.22 13.89
CA LYS A 70 0.10 2.00 14.59
C LYS A 70 -1.09 2.29 13.67
N VAL A 71 -1.01 3.37 12.88
CA VAL A 71 -2.05 3.75 11.91
C VAL A 71 -2.19 2.67 10.84
N LEU A 72 -1.10 2.32 10.16
CA LEU A 72 -1.11 1.33 9.07
C LEU A 72 -1.52 -0.04 9.58
N THR A 73 -1.11 -0.42 10.79
CA THR A 73 -1.57 -1.64 11.47
C THR A 73 -3.08 -1.61 11.70
N LYS A 74 -3.64 -0.49 12.18
CA LYS A 74 -5.08 -0.35 12.39
C LYS A 74 -5.86 -0.44 11.08
N LEU A 75 -5.40 0.24 10.03
CA LEU A 75 -6.02 0.24 8.71
C LEU A 75 -5.98 -1.16 8.07
N SER A 76 -4.82 -1.81 8.13
CA SER A 76 -4.64 -3.18 7.65
C SER A 76 -5.55 -4.16 8.40
N ASN A 77 -5.58 -4.07 9.74
CA ASN A 77 -6.45 -4.92 10.53
C ASN A 77 -7.93 -4.68 10.19
N ALA A 78 -8.34 -3.43 9.96
CA ALA A 78 -9.70 -3.11 9.54
C ALA A 78 -10.02 -3.76 8.18
N GLN A 79 -9.11 -3.72 7.22
CA GLN A 79 -9.31 -4.33 5.91
C GLN A 79 -9.45 -5.87 5.96
N PHE A 80 -8.59 -6.53 6.74
CA PHE A 80 -8.52 -7.99 6.75
C PHE A 80 -9.45 -8.63 7.80
N TYR A 81 -9.64 -8.02 8.96
CA TYR A 81 -10.38 -8.65 10.07
C TYR A 81 -11.78 -8.08 10.30
N THR A 82 -12.22 -7.08 9.52
CA THR A 82 -13.58 -6.54 9.62
C THR A 82 -14.46 -7.07 8.47
N PRO A 83 -15.69 -7.51 8.74
CA PRO A 83 -16.62 -7.94 7.71
C PRO A 83 -17.25 -6.71 7.02
N THR A 84 -16.50 -6.10 6.09
CA THR A 84 -16.96 -5.02 5.22
C THR A 84 -16.97 -5.46 3.75
N SER A 85 -17.73 -4.74 2.91
CA SER A 85 -17.77 -5.02 1.48
C SER A 85 -16.41 -4.75 0.83
N LYS A 86 -16.16 -5.34 -0.34
CA LYS A 86 -14.90 -5.11 -1.09
C LYS A 86 -14.69 -3.63 -1.43
N ILE A 87 -15.77 -2.91 -1.71
CA ILE A 87 -15.72 -1.49 -2.10
C ILE A 87 -15.30 -0.64 -0.91
N ASP A 88 -15.82 -0.92 0.29
CA ASP A 88 -15.49 -0.16 1.51
C ASP A 88 -14.03 -0.31 1.95
N LYS A 89 -13.35 -1.35 1.44
CA LYS A 89 -11.93 -1.61 1.68
C LYS A 89 -11.00 -0.77 0.80
N LEU A 90 -11.52 -0.19 -0.28
CA LEU A 90 -10.78 0.72 -1.15
C LEU A 90 -10.62 2.07 -0.44
N LYS A 91 -9.40 2.59 -0.44
CA LYS A 91 -9.01 3.82 0.25
C LYS A 91 -8.34 4.79 -0.72
N PRO A 92 -8.47 6.10 -0.45
CA PRO A 92 -7.71 7.09 -1.18
C PRO A 92 -6.21 6.95 -0.89
N LEU A 93 -5.39 7.10 -1.92
CA LEU A 93 -3.94 7.15 -1.87
C LEU A 93 -3.43 8.31 -2.72
N VAL A 94 -2.47 9.04 -2.18
CA VAL A 94 -1.75 10.09 -2.91
C VAL A 94 -0.26 9.87 -2.70
N PHE A 95 0.48 9.76 -3.78
CA PHE A 95 1.94 9.77 -3.80
C PHE A 95 2.43 10.89 -4.70
N ASN A 96 3.45 11.62 -4.24
CA ASN A 96 4.15 12.62 -5.03
C ASN A 96 5.62 12.59 -4.64
N ASP A 97 6.49 12.26 -5.60
CA ASP A 97 7.92 12.14 -5.39
C ASP A 97 8.67 13.48 -5.35
N GLN A 98 7.96 14.60 -5.55
CA GLN A 98 8.48 15.96 -5.65
C GLN A 98 9.48 16.19 -6.80
N MET A 99 9.72 15.19 -7.65
CA MET A 99 10.67 15.22 -8.75
C MET A 99 9.98 15.18 -10.12
N GLY A 100 8.72 14.77 -10.16
CA GLY A 100 7.90 14.84 -11.37
C GLY A 100 6.81 13.79 -11.46
N LEU A 101 6.77 12.80 -10.57
CA LEU A 101 5.76 11.73 -10.53
C LEU A 101 4.76 11.97 -9.41
N LYS A 102 3.48 12.11 -9.80
CA LYS A 102 2.35 12.15 -8.88
C LYS A 102 1.32 11.10 -9.27
N ILE A 103 0.86 10.34 -8.27
CA ILE A 103 -0.10 9.25 -8.40
C ILE A 103 -1.23 9.50 -7.41
N VAL A 104 -2.46 9.56 -7.92
CA VAL A 104 -3.67 9.72 -7.13
C VAL A 104 -4.62 8.58 -7.44
N SER A 105 -5.18 7.94 -6.42
CA SER A 105 -6.15 6.86 -6.59
C SER A 105 -7.16 6.85 -5.45
N ASN A 106 -8.42 6.50 -5.77
CA ASN A 106 -9.45 6.17 -4.77
C ASN A 106 -9.59 4.66 -4.54
N HIS A 107 -8.79 3.87 -5.23
CA HIS A 107 -8.88 2.41 -5.30
C HIS A 107 -7.57 1.76 -4.82
N ALA A 108 -7.08 2.19 -3.66
CA ALA A 108 -5.93 1.59 -3.01
C ALA A 108 -6.32 0.66 -1.85
N PHE A 109 -5.54 -0.40 -1.64
CA PHE A 109 -5.80 -1.43 -0.63
C PHE A 109 -4.50 -2.17 -0.25
N PHE A 110 -4.45 -2.75 0.94
CA PHE A 110 -3.35 -3.65 1.32
C PHE A 110 -3.45 -4.95 0.52
N SER A 111 -2.36 -5.39 -0.11
CA SER A 111 -2.36 -6.63 -0.89
C SER A 111 -2.21 -7.89 -0.04
N GLU A 112 -1.59 -7.76 1.13
CA GLU A 112 -1.36 -8.86 2.07
C GLU A 112 -1.44 -8.38 3.52
N ILE A 113 -1.63 -9.32 4.44
CA ILE A 113 -1.48 -9.06 5.87
C ILE A 113 -0.01 -8.71 6.10
N PRO A 114 0.33 -7.56 6.71
CA PRO A 114 1.70 -7.13 6.89
C PRO A 114 2.49 -8.21 7.61
N ASN A 115 3.61 -8.61 7.01
CA ASN A 115 4.46 -9.64 7.58
C ASN A 115 5.15 -9.09 8.83
N ARG A 116 4.70 -9.54 9.99
CA ARG A 116 5.23 -9.19 11.30
C ARG A 116 6.23 -10.25 11.78
N SER A 117 7.07 -10.78 10.91
CA SER A 117 8.08 -11.77 11.31
C SER A 117 8.87 -11.26 12.53
N TYR A 118 8.61 -11.91 13.67
CA TYR A 118 9.22 -11.62 14.98
C TYR A 118 10.63 -12.24 15.09
N THR A 119 11.09 -12.92 14.06
CA THR A 119 12.36 -13.63 14.03
C THR A 119 13.47 -12.74 13.48
N GLY A 120 14.19 -12.09 14.40
CA GLY A 120 15.51 -11.47 14.18
C GLY A 120 15.49 -9.97 13.93
N ASN A 121 15.81 -9.18 14.96
CA ASN A 121 16.42 -7.83 14.97
C ASN A 121 15.98 -6.72 13.99
N SER A 122 14.93 -6.90 13.19
CA SER A 122 14.41 -5.82 12.35
C SER A 122 13.39 -5.01 13.13
N ASP A 123 13.75 -3.75 13.42
CA ASP A 123 12.86 -2.74 13.98
C ASP A 123 11.87 -2.20 12.93
N ALA A 124 11.74 -2.82 11.76
CA ALA A 124 10.82 -2.40 10.70
C ALA A 124 9.76 -3.47 10.37
N VAL A 125 8.63 -3.01 9.84
CA VAL A 125 7.52 -3.82 9.31
C VAL A 125 7.20 -3.34 7.91
N ASN A 126 6.98 -4.31 7.02
CA ASN A 126 6.62 -4.03 5.63
C ASN A 126 5.11 -4.02 5.45
N PHE A 127 4.62 -2.99 4.77
CA PHE A 127 3.25 -2.88 4.30
C PHE A 127 3.26 -2.78 2.79
N ILE A 128 2.49 -3.63 2.12
CA ILE A 128 2.35 -3.59 0.66
C ILE A 128 0.96 -3.04 0.35
N ILE A 129 0.92 -1.89 -0.33
CA ILE A 129 -0.29 -1.23 -0.78
C ILE A 129 -0.32 -1.25 -2.29
N HIS A 130 -1.41 -1.77 -2.85
CA HIS A 130 -1.68 -1.70 -4.28
C HIS A 130 -2.67 -0.56 -4.51
N ALA A 131 -2.40 0.26 -5.52
CA ALA A 131 -3.35 1.23 -6.06
C ALA A 131 -3.61 0.90 -7.53
N ILE A 132 -4.86 1.06 -7.94
CA ILE A 132 -5.30 0.88 -9.32
C ILE A 132 -6.13 2.08 -9.75
N ASP A 133 -6.55 2.14 -11.01
CA ASP A 133 -7.34 3.25 -11.57
C ASP A 133 -6.75 4.61 -11.17
N CYS A 134 -5.43 4.73 -11.33
CA CYS A 134 -4.67 5.87 -10.87
C CYS A 134 -4.68 6.99 -11.90
N GLU A 135 -4.85 8.22 -11.44
CA GLU A 135 -4.50 9.43 -12.18
C GLU A 135 -3.00 9.66 -12.02
N ILE A 136 -2.27 9.69 -13.14
CA ILE A 136 -0.83 9.86 -13.17
C ILE A 136 -0.51 11.20 -13.81
N GLU A 137 0.20 12.06 -13.07
CA GLU A 137 0.84 13.25 -13.60
C GLU A 137 2.35 12.98 -13.63
N SER A 138 2.95 13.01 -14.81
CA SER A 138 4.39 12.91 -15.03
C SER A 138 4.85 14.06 -15.94
N ASN A 139 5.74 14.92 -15.45
CA ASN A 139 6.37 15.98 -16.26
C ASN A 139 7.55 15.45 -17.08
#